data_AF-A0A7W8G9Z3-F1
#
_entry.id   AF-A0A7W8G9Z3-F1
#
_cell.length_a   1.000
_cell.length_b   1.000
_cell.length_c   1.000
_cell.angle_alpha   90.00
_cell.angle_beta   90.00
_cell.angle_gamma   90.00
#
_symmetry.space_group_name_H-M   'P 1'
#
loop_
_entity.id
_entity.type
_entity.pdbx_description
1 polymer ?
#
loop_
_entity_poly.entity_id
_entity_poly.type
_entity_poly.pdbx_seq_one_letter_code
_entity_poly.pdbx_strand_id
1 'polypeptide(L)'
;MGIKDELTETEFKNREYLINHIPYDSEMAFFQSIKNGDMEEMHRLFKPLCVEGFGKLSDNPLRNLKYHLIITVAMITRYVIEAGLEMEAAYNLSDIYIRKIDTCNNVESINEIHKELCENYVKRMQGVKKQRLYSRPITQCIDYIYDNLHNKISLEDLAQVSGLSTSYVSKLFHSEVGITIAQYIQSKKIEVAKNLLIFSDYTTTDIANYLQFSSESYFINVFRKNCGITPKKYRVLHFRTKFTAEDNKS
;
A
#
# COMPACT_ATOMS: atom_id res chain seq x y z
N MET A 1 -33.31 -5.01 -27.31
CA MET A 1 -33.92 -5.57 -26.10
C MET A 1 -33.85 -4.50 -25.02
N GLY A 2 -34.87 -4.32 -24.19
CA GLY A 2 -34.77 -3.35 -23.09
C GLY A 2 -33.94 -3.92 -21.94
N ILE A 3 -33.31 -3.06 -21.12
CA ILE A 3 -32.53 -3.50 -19.93
C ILE A 3 -33.37 -4.40 -19.01
N LYS A 4 -34.68 -4.14 -18.91
CA LYS A 4 -35.62 -4.97 -18.13
C LYS A 4 -35.75 -6.40 -18.67
N ASP A 5 -35.77 -6.54 -19.99
CA ASP A 5 -35.90 -7.84 -20.65
C ASP A 5 -34.59 -8.63 -20.52
N GLU A 6 -33.44 -7.96 -20.65
CA GLU A 6 -32.10 -8.55 -20.43
C GLU A 6 -31.89 -9.00 -18.98
N LEU A 7 -32.33 -8.21 -18.00
CA LEU A 7 -32.27 -8.58 -16.58
C LEU A 7 -33.11 -9.83 -16.30
N THR A 8 -34.34 -9.88 -16.82
CA THR A 8 -35.24 -11.01 -16.62
C THR A 8 -34.65 -12.30 -17.21
N GLU A 9 -34.07 -12.22 -18.42
CA GLU A 9 -33.41 -13.36 -19.05
C GLU A 9 -32.17 -13.82 -18.26
N THR A 10 -31.38 -12.86 -17.74
CA THR A 10 -30.19 -13.14 -16.94
C THR A 10 -30.54 -13.80 -15.61
N GLU A 11 -31.55 -13.30 -14.89
CA GLU A 11 -32.04 -13.88 -13.63
C GLU A 11 -32.55 -15.32 -13.84
N PHE A 12 -33.26 -15.57 -14.94
CA PHE A 12 -33.73 -16.91 -15.30
C PHE A 12 -32.56 -17.89 -15.50
N LYS A 13 -31.57 -17.51 -16.32
CA LYS A 13 -30.35 -18.31 -16.57
C LYS A 13 -29.57 -18.57 -15.29
N ASN A 14 -29.38 -17.55 -14.44
CA ASN A 14 -28.63 -17.71 -13.19
C ASN A 14 -29.30 -18.71 -12.24
N ARG A 15 -30.65 -18.73 -12.16
CA ARG A 15 -31.39 -19.72 -11.37
C ARG A 15 -31.28 -21.12 -11.95
N GLU A 16 -31.36 -21.27 -13.27
CA GLU A 16 -31.28 -22.56 -13.96
C GLU A 16 -29.88 -23.22 -13.81
N TYR A 17 -28.82 -22.41 -13.87
CA TYR A 17 -27.43 -22.88 -13.75
C TYR A 17 -26.83 -22.79 -12.34
N LEU A 18 -27.63 -22.46 -11.32
CA LEU A 18 -27.17 -22.29 -9.92
C LEU A 18 -25.99 -21.31 -9.76
N ILE A 19 -25.92 -20.29 -10.61
CA ILE A 19 -24.89 -19.25 -10.54
C ILE A 19 -25.24 -18.30 -9.41
N ASN A 20 -24.57 -18.47 -8.27
CA ASN A 20 -24.76 -17.61 -7.09
C ASN A 20 -23.65 -16.55 -7.03
N HIS A 21 -24.04 -15.29 -6.93
CA HIS A 21 -23.13 -14.23 -6.53
C HIS A 21 -22.65 -14.45 -5.09
N ILE A 22 -21.46 -13.93 -4.76
CA ILE A 22 -20.96 -13.90 -3.39
C ILE A 22 -22.04 -13.22 -2.52
N PRO A 23 -22.45 -13.82 -1.38
CA PRO A 23 -23.40 -13.19 -0.49
C PRO A 23 -22.92 -11.81 -0.07
N TYR A 24 -23.80 -10.81 -0.14
CA TYR A 24 -23.48 -9.42 0.18
C TYR A 24 -22.76 -9.28 1.53
N ASP A 25 -23.26 -9.95 2.57
CA ASP A 25 -22.65 -9.89 3.90
C ASP A 25 -21.21 -10.41 3.93
N SER A 26 -20.91 -11.44 3.14
CA SER A 26 -19.56 -12.00 3.02
C SER A 26 -18.62 -11.06 2.27
N GLU A 27 -19.13 -10.42 1.21
CA GLU A 27 -18.40 -9.39 0.47
C GLU A 27 -18.09 -8.17 1.36
N MET A 28 -19.09 -7.69 2.11
CA MET A 28 -18.91 -6.57 3.03
C MET A 28 -17.94 -6.92 4.16
N ALA A 29 -18.04 -8.12 4.74
CA ALA A 29 -17.12 -8.59 5.77
C ALA A 29 -15.66 -8.61 5.27
N PHE A 30 -15.44 -9.01 4.02
CA PHE A 30 -14.12 -8.97 3.39
C PHE A 30 -13.57 -7.54 3.27
N PHE A 31 -14.36 -6.57 2.82
CA PHE A 31 -13.89 -5.17 2.78
C PHE A 31 -13.68 -4.59 4.18
N GLN A 32 -14.49 -4.98 5.15
CA GLN A 32 -14.34 -4.57 6.54
C GLN A 32 -13.06 -5.11 7.19
N SER A 33 -12.66 -6.36 6.91
CA SER A 33 -11.39 -6.90 7.44
C SER A 33 -10.19 -6.10 6.93
N ILE A 34 -10.20 -5.71 5.63
CA ILE A 34 -9.18 -4.84 5.04
C ILE A 34 -9.21 -3.45 5.67
N LYS A 35 -10.39 -2.83 5.78
CA LYS A 35 -10.61 -1.53 6.45
C LYS A 35 -10.06 -1.54 7.88
N ASN A 36 -10.23 -2.65 8.59
CA ASN A 36 -9.75 -2.83 9.95
C ASN A 36 -8.28 -3.27 10.02
N GLY A 37 -7.58 -3.47 8.92
CA GLY A 37 -6.20 -3.95 8.94
C GLY A 37 -6.05 -5.32 9.61
N ASP A 38 -7.08 -6.16 9.54
CA ASP A 38 -7.08 -7.51 10.10
C ASP A 38 -6.58 -8.51 9.05
N MET A 39 -5.32 -8.93 9.18
CA MET A 39 -4.68 -9.82 8.21
C MET A 39 -5.25 -11.24 8.28
N GLU A 40 -5.48 -11.75 9.49
CA GLU A 40 -5.97 -13.12 9.67
C GLU A 40 -7.39 -13.26 9.13
N GLU A 41 -8.26 -12.31 9.45
CA GLU A 41 -9.64 -12.32 8.97
C GLU A 41 -9.72 -12.06 7.46
N MET A 42 -8.86 -11.18 6.92
CA MET A 42 -8.76 -10.97 5.47
C MET A 42 -8.36 -12.27 4.77
N HIS A 43 -7.35 -12.99 5.24
CA HIS A 43 -6.95 -14.27 4.66
C HIS A 43 -8.03 -15.36 4.80
N ARG A 44 -8.78 -15.37 5.91
CA ARG A 44 -9.90 -16.31 6.12
C ARG A 44 -11.04 -16.08 5.12
N LEU A 45 -11.35 -14.82 4.82
CA LEU A 45 -12.43 -14.43 3.91
C LEU A 45 -11.99 -14.36 2.44
N PHE A 46 -10.68 -14.29 2.18
CA PHE A 46 -10.12 -14.18 0.84
C PHE A 46 -10.52 -15.37 -0.03
N LYS A 47 -11.05 -15.06 -1.22
CA LYS A 47 -11.34 -16.04 -2.27
C LYS A 47 -10.63 -15.62 -3.55
N PRO A 48 -9.86 -16.53 -4.18
CA PRO A 48 -9.33 -16.28 -5.52
C PRO A 48 -10.45 -15.91 -6.49
N LEU A 49 -10.17 -15.00 -7.41
CA LEU A 49 -11.06 -14.69 -8.51
C LEU A 49 -11.01 -15.85 -9.50
N CYS A 50 -12.19 -16.39 -9.82
CA CYS A 50 -12.37 -17.44 -10.81
C CYS A 50 -13.56 -17.11 -11.73
N VAL A 51 -13.68 -17.88 -12.82
CA VAL A 51 -14.76 -17.68 -13.81
C VAL A 51 -16.12 -18.12 -13.25
N GLU A 52 -16.13 -19.08 -12.33
CA GLU A 52 -17.34 -19.62 -11.70
C GLU A 52 -17.67 -18.87 -10.40
N GLY A 53 -18.94 -18.51 -10.18
CA GLY A 53 -19.38 -17.78 -8.97
C GLY A 53 -19.18 -16.26 -9.01
N PHE A 54 -18.63 -15.73 -10.11
CA PHE A 54 -18.51 -14.30 -10.36
C PHE A 54 -19.35 -13.91 -11.59
N GLY A 55 -19.85 -12.67 -11.62
CA GLY A 55 -20.66 -12.18 -12.75
C GLY A 55 -19.90 -12.21 -14.08
N LYS A 56 -20.62 -12.32 -15.20
CA LYS A 56 -20.03 -12.26 -16.54
C LYS A 56 -20.08 -10.83 -17.09
N LEU A 57 -19.00 -10.09 -16.86
CA LEU A 57 -18.73 -8.72 -17.34
C LEU A 57 -18.06 -8.70 -18.73
N SER A 58 -17.53 -9.84 -19.21
CA SER A 58 -16.87 -9.97 -20.51
C SER A 58 -16.89 -11.43 -20.97
N ASP A 59 -16.99 -11.66 -22.29
CA ASP A 59 -16.84 -12.99 -22.88
C ASP A 59 -15.42 -13.54 -22.81
N ASN A 60 -14.41 -12.66 -22.80
CA ASN A 60 -13.03 -13.08 -22.57
C ASN A 60 -12.83 -13.34 -21.06
N PRO A 61 -12.44 -14.56 -20.64
CA PRO A 61 -12.34 -14.91 -19.22
C PRO A 61 -11.32 -14.06 -18.45
N LEU A 62 -10.15 -13.79 -19.04
CA LEU A 62 -9.14 -12.95 -18.39
C LEU A 62 -9.65 -11.53 -18.19
N ARG A 63 -10.25 -10.94 -19.22
CA ARG A 63 -10.84 -9.60 -19.15
C ARG A 63 -11.98 -9.53 -18.13
N ASN A 64 -12.77 -10.60 -18.01
CA ASN A 64 -13.81 -10.71 -16.99
C ASN A 64 -13.22 -10.56 -15.57
N LEU A 65 -12.15 -11.29 -15.27
CA LEU A 65 -11.47 -11.21 -13.97
C LEU A 65 -10.79 -9.85 -13.75
N LYS A 66 -10.22 -9.24 -14.80
CA LYS A 66 -9.67 -7.87 -14.72
C LYS A 66 -10.73 -6.88 -14.25
N TYR A 67 -11.94 -6.92 -14.80
CA TYR A 67 -13.01 -6.02 -14.40
C TYR A 67 -13.46 -6.22 -12.95
N HIS A 68 -13.62 -7.48 -12.51
CA HIS A 68 -13.89 -7.77 -11.10
C HIS A 68 -12.82 -7.22 -10.18
N LEU A 69 -11.54 -7.44 -10.52
CA LEU A 69 -10.45 -6.95 -9.68
C LEU A 69 -10.39 -5.41 -9.66
N ILE A 70 -10.68 -4.72 -10.76
CA ILE A 70 -10.78 -3.25 -10.80
C ILE A 70 -11.90 -2.75 -9.87
N ILE A 71 -13.06 -3.41 -9.86
CA ILE A 71 -14.17 -3.09 -8.94
C ILE A 71 -13.72 -3.30 -7.49
N THR A 72 -13.06 -4.41 -7.19
CA THR A 72 -12.49 -4.69 -5.86
C THR A 72 -11.50 -3.62 -5.43
N VAL A 73 -10.58 -3.19 -6.32
CA VAL A 73 -9.65 -2.08 -6.04
C VAL A 73 -10.43 -0.83 -5.69
N ALA A 74 -11.41 -0.47 -6.52
CA ALA A 74 -12.22 0.71 -6.30
C ALA A 74 -12.91 0.66 -4.93
N MET A 75 -13.56 -0.44 -4.58
CA MET A 75 -14.24 -0.63 -3.30
C MET A 75 -13.29 -0.53 -2.11
N ILE A 76 -12.18 -1.26 -2.12
CA ILE A 76 -11.17 -1.20 -1.04
C ILE A 76 -10.70 0.23 -0.83
N THR A 77 -10.39 0.96 -1.90
CA THR A 77 -9.93 2.35 -1.82
C THR A 77 -10.92 3.24 -1.06
N ARG A 78 -12.23 3.10 -1.28
CA ARG A 78 -13.25 3.91 -0.55
C ARG A 78 -13.28 3.54 0.93
N TYR A 79 -13.25 2.25 1.24
CA TYR A 79 -13.28 1.74 2.62
C TYR A 79 -12.08 2.19 3.44
N VAL A 80 -10.87 2.14 2.87
CA VAL A 80 -9.64 2.54 3.58
C VAL A 80 -9.55 4.05 3.76
N ILE A 81 -10.00 4.85 2.79
CA ILE A 81 -10.10 6.32 2.92
C ILE A 81 -11.08 6.67 4.05
N GLU A 82 -12.25 6.04 4.08
CA GLU A 82 -13.23 6.25 5.15
C GLU A 82 -12.67 5.88 6.53
N ALA A 83 -11.80 4.87 6.59
CA ALA A 83 -11.08 4.50 7.81
C ALA A 83 -9.82 5.35 8.09
N GLY A 84 -9.56 6.39 7.31
CA GLY A 84 -8.51 7.38 7.59
C GLY A 84 -7.15 7.07 6.98
N LEU A 85 -7.07 6.20 5.97
CA LEU A 85 -5.90 6.19 5.10
C LEU A 85 -5.87 7.49 4.30
N GLU A 86 -4.69 8.10 4.20
CA GLU A 86 -4.47 9.32 3.41
C GLU A 86 -4.92 9.11 1.96
N MET A 87 -5.65 10.10 1.43
CA MET A 87 -6.43 9.99 0.20
C MET A 87 -5.54 9.83 -1.04
N GLU A 88 -4.50 10.64 -1.16
CA GLU A 88 -3.53 10.55 -2.25
C GLU A 88 -2.79 9.22 -2.22
N ALA A 89 -2.36 8.73 -1.05
CA ALA A 89 -1.73 7.44 -0.89
C ALA A 89 -2.66 6.29 -1.31
N ALA A 90 -3.95 6.38 -0.98
CA ALA A 90 -4.95 5.38 -1.37
C ALA A 90 -5.20 5.39 -2.89
N TYR A 91 -5.34 6.57 -3.51
CA TYR A 91 -5.53 6.69 -4.95
C TYR A 91 -4.29 6.30 -5.75
N ASN A 92 -3.10 6.72 -5.35
CA ASN A 92 -1.85 6.32 -5.98
C ASN A 92 -1.68 4.79 -5.95
N LEU A 93 -2.06 4.13 -4.85
CA LEU A 93 -2.02 2.68 -4.75
C LEU A 93 -3.05 2.01 -5.67
N SER A 94 -4.26 2.56 -5.74
CA SER A 94 -5.29 2.14 -6.70
C SER A 94 -4.77 2.19 -8.14
N ASP A 95 -4.16 3.32 -8.55
CA ASP A 95 -3.64 3.52 -9.90
C ASP A 95 -2.54 2.53 -10.26
N ILE A 96 -1.63 2.25 -9.32
CA ILE A 96 -0.56 1.26 -9.49
C ILE A 96 -1.18 -0.12 -9.76
N TYR A 97 -2.17 -0.54 -8.96
CA TYR A 97 -2.80 -1.84 -9.14
C TYR A 97 -3.64 -1.93 -10.40
N ILE A 98 -4.42 -0.89 -10.75
CA ILE A 98 -5.19 -0.86 -12.00
C ILE A 98 -4.26 -1.00 -13.21
N ARG A 99 -3.10 -0.32 -13.23
CA ARG A 99 -2.09 -0.49 -14.29
C ARG A 99 -1.47 -1.89 -14.32
N LYS A 100 -1.21 -2.52 -13.16
CA LYS A 100 -0.77 -3.92 -13.09
C LYS A 100 -1.83 -4.87 -13.66
N ILE A 101 -3.10 -4.65 -13.34
CA ILE A 101 -4.23 -5.45 -13.82
C ILE A 101 -4.37 -5.31 -15.34
N ASP A 102 -4.25 -4.09 -15.86
CA ASP A 102 -4.36 -3.81 -17.30
C ASP A 102 -3.31 -4.56 -18.12
N THR A 103 -2.06 -4.61 -17.65
CA THR A 103 -0.94 -5.27 -18.35
C THR A 103 -0.87 -6.79 -18.12
N CYS A 104 -1.72 -7.35 -17.26
CA CYS A 104 -1.73 -8.78 -16.94
C CYS A 104 -2.22 -9.65 -18.11
N ASN A 105 -1.56 -10.79 -18.35
CA ASN A 105 -1.82 -11.63 -19.54
C ASN A 105 -2.35 -13.03 -19.23
N ASN A 106 -2.53 -13.38 -17.96
CA ASN A 106 -3.02 -14.69 -17.54
C ASN A 106 -3.81 -14.61 -16.22
N VAL A 107 -4.54 -15.67 -15.89
CA VAL A 107 -5.44 -15.74 -14.71
C VAL A 107 -4.66 -15.90 -13.40
N GLU A 108 -3.54 -16.60 -13.42
CA GLU A 108 -2.70 -16.82 -12.23
C GLU A 108 -2.17 -15.49 -11.70
N SER A 109 -1.59 -14.67 -12.57
CA SER A 109 -1.11 -13.33 -12.26
C SER A 109 -2.22 -12.39 -11.76
N ILE A 110 -3.47 -12.53 -12.20
CA ILE A 110 -4.60 -11.78 -11.64
C ILE A 110 -4.81 -12.14 -10.16
N ASN A 111 -4.75 -13.42 -9.82
CA ASN A 111 -4.94 -13.90 -8.46
C ASN A 111 -3.76 -13.52 -7.55
N GLU A 112 -2.54 -13.54 -8.08
CA GLU A 112 -1.36 -13.02 -7.39
C GLU A 112 -1.51 -11.53 -7.08
N ILE A 113 -1.91 -10.72 -8.08
CA ILE A 113 -2.16 -9.28 -7.88
C ILE A 113 -3.27 -9.07 -6.86
N HIS A 114 -4.36 -9.84 -6.91
CA HIS A 114 -5.47 -9.72 -5.96
C HIS A 114 -5.00 -9.95 -4.52
N LYS A 115 -4.21 -10.99 -4.28
CA LYS A 115 -3.64 -11.28 -2.96
C LYS A 115 -2.67 -10.18 -2.52
N GLU A 116 -1.73 -9.80 -3.39
CA GLU A 116 -0.73 -8.75 -3.11
C GLU A 116 -1.41 -7.43 -2.73
N LEU A 117 -2.44 -7.03 -3.47
CA LEU A 117 -3.25 -5.84 -3.23
C LEU A 117 -3.89 -5.87 -1.83
N CYS A 118 -4.59 -6.95 -1.48
CA CYS A 118 -5.26 -7.05 -0.19
C CYS A 118 -4.27 -6.93 0.97
N GLU A 119 -3.16 -7.65 0.90
CA GLU A 119 -2.11 -7.62 1.93
C GLU A 119 -1.47 -6.23 2.07
N ASN A 120 -1.27 -5.52 0.95
CA ASN A 120 -0.71 -4.17 0.97
C ASN A 120 -1.66 -3.16 1.63
N TYR A 121 -2.95 -3.19 1.30
CA TYR A 121 -3.93 -2.32 1.95
C TYR A 121 -4.06 -2.63 3.45
N VAL A 122 -4.13 -3.92 3.83
CA VAL A 122 -4.16 -4.33 5.24
C VAL A 122 -2.95 -3.79 6.00
N LYS A 123 -1.73 -3.96 5.48
CA LYS A 123 -0.50 -3.45 6.13
C LYS A 123 -0.53 -1.94 6.32
N ARG A 124 -1.07 -1.20 5.34
CA ARG A 124 -1.25 0.26 5.45
C ARG A 124 -2.27 0.64 6.51
N MET A 125 -3.41 -0.07 6.56
CA MET A 125 -4.43 0.15 7.58
C MET A 125 -3.95 -0.19 9.00
N GLN A 126 -3.06 -1.17 9.16
CA GLN A 126 -2.38 -1.40 10.44
C GLN A 126 -1.51 -0.20 10.85
N GLY A 127 -0.89 0.49 9.89
CA GLY A 127 -0.19 1.76 10.11
C GLY A 127 -1.14 2.87 10.57
N VAL A 128 -2.29 3.00 9.92
CA VAL A 128 -3.34 3.98 10.29
C VAL A 128 -3.89 3.71 11.69
N LYS A 129 -4.14 2.45 12.06
CA LYS A 129 -4.56 2.09 13.43
C LYS A 129 -3.51 2.49 14.47
N LYS A 130 -2.22 2.31 14.17
CA LYS A 130 -1.13 2.78 15.04
C LYS A 130 -1.13 4.31 15.14
N GLN A 131 -1.42 5.03 14.05
CA GLN A 131 -1.57 6.49 14.08
C GLN A 131 -2.77 6.97 14.90
N ARG A 132 -3.89 6.23 14.89
CA ARG A 132 -5.08 6.51 15.74
C ARG A 132 -4.83 6.26 17.24
N LEU A 133 -3.77 5.55 17.61
CA LEU A 133 -3.35 5.43 19.02
C LEU A 133 -2.65 6.69 19.52
N TYR A 134 -2.17 7.53 18.61
CA TYR A 134 -1.49 8.76 18.95
C TYR A 134 -2.49 9.90 19.09
N SER A 135 -2.20 10.83 19.99
CA SER A 135 -2.98 12.06 20.11
C SER A 135 -2.85 12.88 18.83
N ARG A 136 -3.88 13.69 18.54
CA ARG A 136 -3.93 14.55 17.36
C ARG A 136 -2.66 15.39 17.14
N PRO A 137 -2.04 16.01 18.17
CA PRO A 137 -0.78 16.73 18.00
C PRO A 137 0.36 15.85 17.46
N ILE A 138 0.45 14.59 17.92
CA ILE A 138 1.48 13.65 17.49
C ILE A 138 1.18 13.11 16.09
N THR A 139 -0.09 12.85 15.75
CA THR A 139 -0.49 12.53 14.39
C THR A 139 -0.05 13.64 13.41
N GLN A 140 -0.32 14.90 13.74
CA GLN A 140 0.11 16.04 12.92
C GLN A 140 1.64 16.12 12.74
N CYS A 141 2.41 15.83 13.80
CA CYS A 141 3.87 15.74 13.67
C CYS A 141 4.30 14.60 12.75
N ILE A 142 3.68 13.42 12.86
CA ILE A 142 4.01 12.25 12.03
C ILE A 142 3.71 12.52 10.56
N ASP A 143 2.55 13.10 10.27
CA ASP A 143 2.14 13.45 8.91
C ASP A 143 3.11 14.47 8.31
N TYR A 144 3.42 15.54 9.07
CA TYR A 144 4.41 16.52 8.64
C TYR A 144 5.78 15.90 8.36
N ILE A 145 6.25 14.99 9.22
CA ILE A 145 7.52 14.28 9.00
C ILE A 145 7.48 13.51 7.69
N TYR A 146 6.40 12.78 7.42
CA TYR A 146 6.25 11.94 6.24
C TYR A 146 6.29 12.77 4.95
N ASP A 147 5.53 13.87 4.92
CA ASP A 147 5.44 14.76 3.76
C ASP A 147 6.76 15.51 3.50
N ASN A 148 7.60 15.68 4.52
CA ASN A 148 8.82 16.49 4.47
C ASN A 148 10.12 15.68 4.61
N LEU A 149 10.10 14.36 4.38
CA LEU A 149 11.31 13.52 4.49
C LEU A 149 12.46 13.95 3.56
N HIS A 150 12.14 14.65 2.47
CA HIS A 150 13.09 15.20 1.50
C HIS A 150 13.58 16.62 1.85
N ASN A 151 13.06 17.20 2.93
CA ASN A 151 13.41 18.52 3.43
C ASN A 151 14.10 18.40 4.80
N LYS A 152 14.67 19.52 5.26
CA LYS A 152 15.17 19.62 6.64
C LYS A 152 13.96 19.78 7.57
N ILE A 153 13.82 18.87 8.53
CA ILE A 153 12.77 18.91 9.56
C ILE A 153 13.43 19.34 10.87
N SER A 154 12.94 20.43 11.46
CA SER A 154 13.36 20.93 12.77
C SER A 154 12.33 20.60 13.86
N LEU A 155 12.73 20.72 15.13
CA LEU A 155 11.81 20.52 16.25
C LEU A 155 10.80 21.68 16.35
N GLU A 156 11.23 22.86 15.91
CA GLU A 156 10.43 24.07 15.81
C GLU A 156 9.28 23.89 14.80
N ASP A 157 9.53 23.26 13.65
CA ASP A 157 8.47 22.94 12.68
C ASP A 157 7.40 22.05 13.32
N LEU A 158 7.83 21.03 14.07
CA LEU A 158 6.92 20.08 14.71
C LEU A 158 6.13 20.71 15.86
N ALA A 159 6.76 21.59 16.62
CA ALA A 159 6.10 22.41 17.63
C ALA A 159 5.03 23.30 17.00
N GLN A 160 5.33 23.93 15.86
CA GLN A 160 4.40 24.80 15.15
C GLN A 160 3.18 24.04 14.62
N VAL A 161 3.36 22.89 13.96
CA VAL A 161 2.21 22.13 13.40
C VAL A 161 1.34 21.47 14.46
N SER A 162 1.93 21.12 15.60
CA SER A 162 1.20 20.51 16.74
C SER A 162 0.56 21.53 17.67
N GLY A 163 0.95 22.81 17.57
CA GLY A 163 0.52 23.88 18.49
C GLY A 163 1.10 23.74 19.90
N LEU A 164 2.21 23.01 20.06
CA LEU A 164 2.85 22.70 21.34
C LEU A 164 4.22 23.37 21.43
N SER A 165 4.77 23.48 22.64
CA SER A 165 6.18 23.87 22.79
C SER A 165 7.12 22.75 22.35
N THR A 166 8.32 23.10 21.89
CA THR A 166 9.36 22.14 21.46
C THR A 166 9.68 21.08 22.53
N SER A 167 9.72 21.48 23.81
CA SER A 167 9.94 20.56 24.93
C SER A 167 8.77 19.59 25.12
N TYR A 168 7.53 20.10 25.01
CA TYR A 168 6.34 19.30 25.24
C TYR A 168 6.08 18.33 24.09
N VAL A 169 6.23 18.76 22.84
CA VAL A 169 6.10 17.86 21.68
C VAL A 169 7.14 16.74 21.72
N SER A 170 8.39 17.03 22.10
CA SER A 170 9.43 16.01 22.23
C SER A 170 9.09 14.95 23.29
N LYS A 171 8.62 15.40 24.47
CA LYS A 171 8.19 14.49 25.55
C LYS A 171 6.97 13.68 25.16
N LEU A 172 5.94 14.32 24.60
CA LEU A 172 4.70 13.68 24.21
C LEU A 172 4.94 12.64 23.11
N PHE A 173 5.72 13.02 22.09
CA PHE A 173 6.11 12.12 21.01
C PHE A 173 6.86 10.90 21.56
N HIS A 174 7.82 11.09 22.47
CA HIS A 174 8.51 9.96 23.07
C HIS A 174 7.58 9.06 23.90
N SER A 175 6.63 9.64 24.64
CA SER A 175 5.69 8.88 25.47
C SER A 175 4.70 8.06 24.65
N GLU A 176 4.25 8.57 23.50
CA GLU A 176 3.25 7.90 22.66
C GLU A 176 3.89 6.99 21.61
N VAL A 177 4.97 7.44 20.97
CA VAL A 177 5.63 6.74 19.87
C VAL A 177 6.74 5.80 20.38
N GLY A 178 7.21 5.99 21.62
CA GLY A 178 8.21 5.14 22.28
C GLY A 178 9.67 5.42 21.87
N ILE A 179 9.90 6.29 20.89
CA ILE A 179 11.23 6.70 20.42
C ILE A 179 11.30 8.22 20.24
N THR A 180 12.51 8.76 20.18
CA THR A 180 12.68 10.21 19.95
C THR A 180 12.29 10.58 18.52
N ILE A 181 11.89 11.84 18.32
CA ILE A 181 11.58 12.41 16.99
C ILE A 181 12.75 12.18 16.01
N ALA A 182 13.99 12.44 16.43
CA ALA A 182 15.17 12.27 15.57
C ALA A 182 15.37 10.81 15.14
N GLN A 183 15.15 9.85 16.04
CA GLN A 183 15.18 8.41 15.71
C GLN A 183 14.05 8.03 14.75
N TYR A 184 12.86 8.59 14.95
CA TYR A 184 11.70 8.34 14.07
C TYR A 184 11.96 8.85 12.65
N ILE A 185 12.39 10.11 12.49
CA ILE A 185 12.76 10.70 11.19
C ILE A 185 13.84 9.84 10.51
N GLN A 186 14.87 9.45 11.26
CA GLN A 186 15.95 8.63 10.74
C GLN A 186 15.45 7.26 10.25
N SER A 187 14.61 6.58 11.04
CA SER A 187 13.98 5.31 10.66
C SER A 187 13.18 5.45 9.37
N LYS A 188 12.36 6.49 9.24
CA LYS A 188 11.55 6.72 8.04
C LYS A 188 12.38 7.04 6.81
N LYS A 189 13.45 7.83 6.94
CA LYS A 189 14.43 8.02 5.86
C LYS A 189 15.06 6.69 5.42
N ILE A 190 15.40 5.80 6.36
CA ILE A 190 15.95 4.48 6.01
C ILE A 190 14.92 3.59 5.30
N GLU A 191 13.64 3.62 5.69
CA GLU A 191 12.58 2.91 4.96
C GLU A 191 12.48 3.38 3.51
N VAL A 192 12.46 4.69 3.27
CA VAL A 192 12.45 5.26 1.90
C VAL A 192 13.73 4.90 1.15
N ALA A 193 14.90 4.99 1.79
CA ALA A 193 16.17 4.63 1.17
C ALA A 193 16.22 3.18 0.71
N LYS A 194 15.65 2.23 1.47
CA LYS A 194 15.53 0.82 1.04
C LYS A 194 14.77 0.70 -0.28
N ASN A 195 13.65 1.40 -0.41
CA ASN A 195 12.84 1.38 -1.63
C ASN A 195 13.60 2.00 -2.81
N LEU A 196 14.25 3.14 -2.62
CA LEU A 196 15.06 3.77 -3.67
C LEU A 196 16.23 2.87 -4.09
N LEU A 197 16.85 2.14 -3.17
CA LEU A 197 17.93 1.21 -3.49
C LEU A 197 17.45 0.02 -4.33
N ILE A 198 16.21 -0.43 -4.15
CA ILE A 198 15.61 -1.59 -4.84
C ILE A 198 15.03 -1.20 -6.20
N PHE A 199 14.27 -0.09 -6.24
CA PHE A 199 13.38 0.25 -7.36
C PHE A 199 13.87 1.42 -8.23
N SER A 200 15.04 2.00 -7.92
CA SER A 200 15.61 3.10 -8.71
C SER A 200 17.11 2.95 -8.92
N ASP A 201 17.62 3.65 -9.93
CA ASP A 201 19.04 3.68 -10.27
C ASP A 201 19.83 4.78 -9.54
N TYR A 202 19.19 5.52 -8.61
CA TYR A 202 19.85 6.59 -7.86
C TYR A 202 21.11 6.10 -7.14
N THR A 203 22.19 6.88 -7.17
CA THR A 203 23.41 6.51 -6.45
C THR A 203 23.21 6.62 -4.93
N THR A 204 24.12 6.05 -4.14
CA THR A 204 24.10 6.21 -2.68
C THR A 204 24.26 7.67 -2.27
N THR A 205 25.03 8.45 -3.03
CA THR A 205 25.18 9.89 -2.88
C THR A 205 23.86 10.62 -3.18
N ASP A 206 23.17 10.28 -4.28
CA ASP A 206 21.89 10.89 -4.63
C ASP A 206 20.83 10.63 -3.56
N ILE A 207 20.72 9.39 -3.09
CA ILE A 207 19.77 9.01 -2.03
C ILE A 207 20.08 9.75 -0.73
N ALA A 208 21.36 9.89 -0.36
CA ALA A 208 21.77 10.62 0.83
C ALA A 208 21.36 12.10 0.74
N ASN A 209 21.59 12.74 -0.42
CA ASN A 209 21.22 14.14 -0.66
C ASN A 209 19.69 14.31 -0.71
N TYR A 210 18.99 13.45 -1.43
CA TYR A 210 17.54 13.46 -1.58
C TYR A 210 16.83 13.34 -0.23
N LEU A 211 17.35 12.52 0.67
CA LEU A 211 16.81 12.33 2.02
C LEU A 211 17.47 13.26 3.05
N GLN A 212 18.16 14.32 2.63
CA GLN A 212 18.75 15.33 3.51
C GLN A 212 19.62 14.72 4.64
N PHE A 213 20.49 13.77 4.31
CA PHE A 213 21.58 13.36 5.18
C PHE A 213 22.74 14.35 5.04
N SER A 214 23.45 14.62 6.14
CA SER A 214 24.57 15.59 6.15
C SER A 214 25.75 15.16 5.28
N SER A 215 25.89 13.86 5.01
CA SER A 215 26.87 13.31 4.10
C SER A 215 26.49 11.88 3.69
N GLU A 216 27.03 11.43 2.55
CA GLU A 216 26.90 10.03 2.12
C GLU A 216 27.49 9.06 3.15
N SER A 217 28.66 9.37 3.74
CA SER A 217 29.27 8.51 4.75
C SER A 217 28.40 8.37 6.00
N TYR A 218 27.73 9.45 6.43
CA TYR A 218 26.79 9.40 7.53
C TYR A 218 25.57 8.53 7.17
N PHE A 219 25.00 8.71 5.97
CA PHE A 219 23.93 7.85 5.45
C PHE A 219 24.31 6.37 5.47
N ILE A 220 25.48 6.00 4.93
CA ILE A 220 25.95 4.61 4.89
C ILE A 220 26.05 4.01 6.30
N ASN A 221 26.57 4.77 7.26
CA ASN A 221 26.70 4.32 8.64
C ASN A 221 25.33 4.12 9.31
N VAL A 222 24.43 5.07 9.15
CA VAL A 222 23.06 4.98 9.67
C VAL A 222 22.32 3.79 9.04
N PHE A 223 22.41 3.64 7.72
CA PHE A 223 21.77 2.54 7.01
C PHE A 223 22.31 1.20 7.49
N ARG A 224 23.63 1.05 7.60
CA ARG A 224 24.24 -0.18 8.12
C ARG A 224 23.81 -0.49 9.56
N LYS A 225 23.71 0.53 10.42
CA LYS A 225 23.23 0.36 11.79
C LYS A 225 21.79 -0.16 11.84
N ASN A 226 20.93 0.31 10.93
CA ASN A 226 19.51 -0.07 10.89
C ASN A 226 19.25 -1.38 10.12
N CYS A 227 20.08 -1.72 9.13
CA CYS A 227 19.84 -2.82 8.20
C CYS A 227 20.84 -3.98 8.34
N GLY A 228 21.89 -3.82 9.15
CA GLY A 228 22.98 -4.80 9.31
C GLY A 228 23.98 -4.84 8.15
N ILE A 229 23.64 -4.31 6.98
CA ILE A 229 24.48 -4.30 5.77
C ILE A 229 24.55 -2.91 5.13
N THR A 230 25.56 -2.67 4.28
CA THR A 230 25.73 -1.38 3.59
C THR A 230 24.67 -1.18 2.51
N PRO A 231 24.32 0.08 2.14
CA PRO A 231 23.40 0.37 1.03
C PRO A 231 23.76 -0.34 -0.27
N LYS A 232 25.05 -0.38 -0.63
CA LYS A 232 25.55 -1.06 -1.83
C LYS A 232 25.30 -2.57 -1.77
N LYS A 233 25.56 -3.21 -0.62
CA LYS A 233 25.29 -4.64 -0.43
C LYS A 233 23.79 -4.92 -0.42
N TYR A 234 23.01 -4.05 0.21
CA TYR A 234 21.54 -4.13 0.22
C TYR A 234 20.98 -4.05 -1.20
N ARG A 235 21.48 -3.11 -2.02
CA ARG A 235 21.19 -3.04 -3.44
C ARG A 235 21.53 -4.37 -4.10
N VAL A 236 22.78 -4.83 -4.09
CA VAL A 236 23.13 -6.11 -4.77
C VAL A 236 22.25 -7.30 -4.34
N LEU A 237 21.87 -7.39 -3.07
CA LEU A 237 21.03 -8.47 -2.55
C LEU A 237 19.57 -8.40 -3.03
N HIS A 238 19.04 -7.20 -3.24
CA HIS A 238 17.61 -6.97 -3.52
C HIS A 238 17.33 -6.32 -4.90
N PHE A 239 18.39 -5.92 -5.61
CA PHE A 239 18.35 -5.27 -6.91
C PHE A 239 18.30 -6.35 -7.98
N ARG A 240 17.09 -6.59 -8.48
CA ARG A 240 16.77 -7.46 -9.62
C ARG A 240 17.34 -8.89 -9.48
N THR A 241 16.61 -9.74 -8.75
CA THR A 241 16.32 -11.07 -9.31
C THR A 241 15.61 -10.81 -10.64
N LYS A 242 16.30 -11.13 -11.75
CA LYS A 242 15.92 -10.78 -13.13
C LYS A 242 14.42 -11.02 -13.42
N PHE A 243 13.72 -9.98 -13.88
CA PHE A 243 12.80 -10.16 -15.00
C PHE A 243 13.67 -10.50 -16.22
N THR A 244 13.80 -11.78 -16.56
CA THR A 244 14.31 -12.19 -17.86
C THR A 244 13.22 -11.95 -18.90
N ALA A 245 13.23 -10.78 -19.51
CA ALA A 245 12.49 -10.52 -20.74
C ALA A 245 13.29 -9.53 -21.57
N GLU A 246 14.47 -9.95 -22.04
CA GLU A 246 15.22 -9.37 -23.17
C GLU A 246 16.53 -10.15 -23.35
N ASP A 247 16.42 -11.40 -23.81
CA ASP A 247 17.48 -12.14 -24.52
C ASP A 247 16.81 -13.00 -25.61
N ASN A 248 15.91 -12.38 -26.37
CA ASN A 248 15.39 -12.92 -27.63
C ASN A 248 15.07 -11.76 -28.56
N LYS A 249 16.13 -11.15 -29.13
CA LYS A 249 16.14 -10.51 -30.46
C LYS A 249 17.55 -10.03 -30.79
N SER A 250 18.36 -10.93 -31.33
CA SER A 250 19.04 -10.83 -32.64
C SER A 250 19.94 -12.04 -32.82
#